data_AF-A0A6A8QKN1-F1
#
_entry.id   AF-A0A6A8QKN1-F1
#
_cell.length_a   1.000
_cell.length_b   1.000
_cell.length_c   1.000
_cell.angle_alpha   90.00
_cell.angle_beta   90.00
_cell.angle_gamma   90.00
#
_symmetry.space_group_name_H-M   'P 1'
#
loop_
_entity.id
_entity.type
_entity.pdbx_description
1 polymer ?
#
loop_
_entity_poly.entity_id
_entity_poly.type
_entity_poly.pdbx_seq_one_letter_code
_entity_poly.pdbx_strand_id
1 'polypeptide(L)'
;MGAAGSAARRPGRSPCRSAAAAGWGGAMTPPVDLVPFKEMIRERCGLVLDGLAEETLVEAIDRRMAATGAGAPALYFATLMAREDEFQEFISLLTINETYFFREPEQLDLLVDRLLPRMLAEENARLPVRIFSAGCSTGEEPYSIAIALLERYGESVVRLVEIVAGDIDHYALARAREGRFSPFSFRALPAPLRGRYFRRMSDGGYAIDPQVASMVRFHHVNLRAGSLPPGFEDLDVVFFRNVSIYFDEPTRREILATLRDAMSHRGLLITGAAETLANDLGVLTMVEEDGAFHFARDPGRQAVVPPLPHVVARPPAMPVEAGSDTSSMPGRVLPIGGLASPLVFAPHAAVAPSSPAQMPPDLDRIRSLLREKHFEQARVLLSRGRAAAGDATPPVPDDPALLVLEGYGQLMARDFSGAALLADRALQADEWSVDAMVLLGLAAKWDGRPAEAIRWFRQAVYCRQVCWPVHFYLGDLYRGEDVPAQAQRCYRVALQQIRTNPDPDGGLLLPLNLPVPEVVFLCERHLQPRHAAKAGR
;
A
#
# COMPACT_ATOMS: atom_id res chain seq x y z
N MET A 1 26.91 -99.16 -15.58
CA MET A 1 28.34 -98.80 -15.58
C MET A 1 28.51 -97.49 -16.34
N GLY A 2 29.08 -96.45 -15.71
CA GLY A 2 29.63 -95.20 -16.29
C GLY A 2 28.60 -94.22 -16.88
N ALA A 3 28.20 -93.10 -16.26
CA ALA A 3 28.91 -91.90 -15.76
C ALA A 3 28.96 -90.75 -16.79
N ALA A 4 28.70 -89.53 -16.25
CA ALA A 4 28.80 -88.18 -16.81
C ALA A 4 27.70 -87.75 -17.80
N GLY A 5 26.95 -86.68 -17.62
CA GLY A 5 27.02 -85.57 -16.65
C GLY A 5 26.64 -84.28 -17.37
N SER A 6 25.53 -83.63 -17.02
CA SER A 6 25.27 -82.18 -17.20
C SER A 6 23.86 -81.88 -16.73
N ALA A 7 23.75 -81.16 -15.60
CA ALA A 7 22.48 -80.77 -14.99
C ALA A 7 22.04 -79.41 -15.52
N ALA A 8 20.89 -79.38 -16.21
CA ALA A 8 20.20 -78.17 -16.62
C ALA A 8 19.36 -77.60 -15.45
N ARG A 9 19.60 -76.34 -15.07
CA ARG A 9 18.72 -75.54 -14.21
C ARG A 9 18.35 -74.23 -14.91
N ARG A 10 17.05 -74.02 -15.12
CA ARG A 10 16.37 -72.71 -15.30
C ARG A 10 15.62 -72.38 -14.00
N PRO A 11 15.13 -71.15 -13.79
CA PRO A 11 15.85 -69.89 -13.63
C PRO A 11 15.72 -69.37 -12.18
N GLY A 12 16.83 -68.88 -11.61
CA GLY A 12 16.85 -68.23 -10.30
C GLY A 12 16.53 -66.75 -10.41
N ARG A 13 15.72 -66.27 -9.46
CA ARG A 13 15.43 -64.86 -9.17
C ARG A 13 16.73 -64.03 -9.12
N SER A 14 16.78 -62.95 -9.89
CA SER A 14 17.85 -61.95 -9.77
C SER A 14 17.65 -61.13 -8.47
N PRO A 15 18.73 -60.86 -7.72
CA PRO A 15 18.66 -60.14 -6.46
C PRO A 15 18.70 -58.61 -6.67
N CYS A 16 17.96 -57.89 -5.82
CA CYS A 16 18.19 -56.46 -5.58
C CYS A 16 19.68 -56.22 -5.29
N ARG A 17 20.31 -55.36 -6.10
CA ARG A 17 21.52 -54.64 -5.72
C ARG A 17 21.33 -53.18 -6.09
N SER A 18 21.42 -52.36 -5.05
CA SER A 18 21.62 -50.92 -5.07
C SER A 18 22.79 -50.54 -5.98
N ALA A 19 22.55 -49.62 -6.91
CA ALA A 19 23.59 -48.82 -7.54
C ALA A 19 23.23 -47.34 -7.35
N ALA A 20 24.22 -46.61 -6.86
CA ALA A 20 24.15 -45.24 -6.41
C ALA A 20 23.96 -44.23 -7.56
N ALA A 21 23.32 -43.13 -7.21
CA ALA A 21 23.50 -41.77 -7.71
C ALA A 21 24.13 -41.60 -9.11
N ALA A 22 23.26 -41.40 -10.11
CA ALA A 22 23.58 -40.60 -11.28
C ALA A 22 22.71 -39.34 -11.21
N GLY A 23 23.35 -38.19 -10.99
CA GLY A 23 22.72 -36.91 -10.75
C GLY A 23 21.77 -36.53 -11.88
N TRP A 24 20.56 -36.15 -11.52
CA TRP A 24 19.70 -35.36 -12.39
C TRP A 24 20.33 -33.98 -12.44
N GLY A 25 21.26 -33.79 -13.38
CA GLY A 25 21.56 -32.46 -13.87
C GLY A 25 20.26 -31.94 -14.47
N GLY A 26 19.58 -31.06 -13.74
CA GLY A 26 18.52 -30.24 -14.32
C GLY A 26 19.11 -29.60 -15.57
N ALA A 27 18.49 -29.87 -16.72
CA ALA A 27 18.79 -29.12 -17.93
C ALA A 27 18.48 -27.66 -17.61
N MET A 28 19.51 -26.90 -17.25
CA MET A 28 19.42 -25.48 -17.06
C MET A 28 19.10 -24.93 -18.44
N THR A 29 17.84 -24.56 -18.65
CA THR A 29 17.41 -23.79 -19.81
C THR A 29 18.41 -22.64 -19.95
N PRO A 30 19.00 -22.40 -21.14
CA PRO A 30 19.89 -21.28 -21.30
C PRO A 30 19.17 -20.01 -20.81
N PRO A 31 19.86 -19.10 -20.09
CA PRO A 31 19.22 -17.92 -19.56
C PRO A 31 18.50 -17.20 -20.70
N VAL A 32 17.22 -16.91 -20.50
CA VAL A 32 16.41 -16.16 -21.47
C VAL A 32 17.14 -14.85 -21.74
N ASP A 33 17.37 -14.53 -23.02
CA ASP A 33 17.86 -13.20 -23.37
C ASP A 33 16.72 -12.20 -23.14
N LEU A 34 16.82 -11.46 -22.04
CA LEU A 34 15.82 -10.49 -21.62
C LEU A 34 15.94 -9.15 -22.35
N VAL A 35 17.07 -8.89 -23.02
CA VAL A 35 17.33 -7.58 -23.65
C VAL A 35 16.22 -7.17 -24.62
N PRO A 36 15.78 -8.02 -25.57
CA PRO A 36 14.70 -7.65 -26.50
C PRO A 36 13.38 -7.34 -25.78
N PHE A 37 13.05 -8.08 -24.72
CA PHE A 37 11.84 -7.85 -23.94
C PHE A 37 11.91 -6.51 -23.20
N LYS A 38 13.02 -6.25 -22.51
CA LYS A 38 13.24 -4.99 -21.77
C LYS A 38 13.20 -3.79 -22.72
N GLU A 39 13.82 -3.88 -23.89
CA GLU A 39 13.79 -2.83 -24.90
C GLU A 39 12.38 -2.56 -25.41
N MET A 40 11.64 -3.61 -25.79
CA MET A 40 10.25 -3.49 -26.23
C MET A 40 9.35 -2.88 -25.14
N ILE A 41 9.48 -3.30 -23.90
CA ILE A 41 8.68 -2.80 -22.77
C ILE A 41 9.00 -1.32 -22.51
N ARG A 42 10.28 -0.95 -22.52
CA ARG A 42 10.70 0.44 -22.37
C ARG A 42 10.19 1.32 -23.51
N GLU A 43 10.27 0.84 -24.75
CA GLU A 43 9.81 1.57 -25.94
C GLU A 43 8.29 1.76 -25.93
N ARG A 44 7.54 0.70 -25.64
CA ARG A 44 6.07 0.71 -25.72
C ARG A 44 5.38 1.29 -24.50
N CYS A 45 5.94 1.10 -23.30
CA CYS A 45 5.31 1.45 -22.03
C CYS A 45 6.13 2.42 -21.18
N GLY A 46 7.40 2.64 -21.52
CA GLY A 46 8.32 3.46 -20.72
C GLY A 46 8.95 2.74 -19.53
N LEU A 47 8.48 1.54 -19.18
CA LEU A 47 8.86 0.85 -17.94
C LEU A 47 10.32 0.36 -18.01
N VAL A 48 11.07 0.66 -16.95
CA VAL A 48 12.43 0.16 -16.73
C VAL A 48 12.38 -1.02 -15.77
N LEU A 49 12.87 -2.18 -16.21
CA LEU A 49 12.84 -3.43 -15.46
C LEU A 49 14.25 -3.85 -15.06
N ASP A 50 14.74 -3.40 -13.91
CA ASP A 50 16.07 -3.75 -13.39
C ASP A 50 15.98 -4.45 -12.02
N GLY A 51 16.94 -5.34 -11.72
CA GLY A 51 17.02 -6.03 -10.43
C GLY A 51 15.80 -6.93 -10.15
N LEU A 52 15.09 -6.70 -9.05
CA LEU A 52 13.89 -7.47 -8.67
C LEU A 52 12.79 -7.46 -9.76
N ALA A 53 12.74 -6.41 -10.59
CA ALA A 53 11.81 -6.35 -11.70
C ALA A 53 12.20 -7.27 -12.87
N GLU A 54 13.48 -7.66 -13.00
CA GLU A 54 13.91 -8.67 -13.98
C GLU A 54 13.44 -10.07 -13.59
N GLU A 55 13.43 -10.40 -12.30
CA GLU A 55 12.88 -11.69 -11.81
C GLU A 55 11.39 -11.80 -12.15
N THR A 56 10.64 -10.71 -11.93
CA THR A 56 9.22 -10.61 -12.31
C THR A 56 9.04 -10.76 -13.82
N LEU A 57 9.95 -10.19 -14.62
CA LEU A 57 9.93 -10.34 -16.08
C LEU A 57 10.12 -11.80 -16.53
N VAL A 58 11.06 -12.52 -15.92
CA VAL A 58 11.27 -13.95 -16.22
C VAL A 58 10.01 -14.75 -15.90
N GLU A 59 9.45 -14.57 -14.70
CA GLU A 59 8.23 -15.28 -14.28
C GLU A 59 7.04 -14.97 -15.20
N ALA A 60 6.90 -13.72 -15.63
CA ALA A 60 5.85 -13.32 -16.57
C ALA A 60 6.03 -14.00 -17.94
N ILE A 61 7.27 -14.06 -18.46
CA ILE A 61 7.58 -14.74 -19.73
C ILE A 61 7.22 -16.21 -19.61
N ASP A 62 7.68 -16.90 -18.56
CA ASP A 62 7.42 -18.33 -18.35
C ASP A 62 5.91 -18.62 -18.25
N ARG A 63 5.20 -17.82 -17.46
CA ARG A 63 3.75 -17.96 -17.26
C ARG A 63 2.97 -17.79 -18.56
N ARG A 64 3.31 -16.77 -19.37
CA ARG A 64 2.60 -16.50 -20.62
C ARG A 64 3.01 -17.43 -21.75
N MET A 65 4.26 -17.88 -21.79
CA MET A 65 4.68 -18.97 -22.68
C MET A 65 3.85 -20.24 -22.45
N ALA A 66 3.68 -20.62 -21.17
CA ALA A 66 2.85 -21.76 -20.82
C ALA A 66 1.38 -21.56 -21.23
N ALA A 67 0.83 -20.35 -21.06
CA ALA A 67 -0.56 -20.03 -21.43
C ALA A 67 -0.80 -20.01 -22.95
N THR A 68 0.17 -19.55 -23.73
CA THR A 68 0.08 -19.42 -25.19
C THR A 68 0.57 -20.64 -25.95
N GLY A 69 1.23 -21.58 -25.27
CA GLY A 69 1.86 -22.76 -25.89
C GLY A 69 3.16 -22.43 -26.64
N ALA A 70 3.76 -21.26 -26.42
CA ALA A 70 5.01 -20.89 -27.06
C ALA A 70 6.17 -21.72 -26.48
N GLY A 71 6.77 -22.58 -27.31
CA GLY A 71 7.84 -23.50 -26.90
C GLY A 71 9.22 -22.86 -26.71
N ALA A 72 9.39 -21.58 -27.00
CA ALA A 72 10.65 -20.85 -26.84
C ALA A 72 10.41 -19.35 -26.63
N PRO A 73 11.27 -18.63 -25.85
CA PRO A 73 11.11 -17.20 -25.61
C PRO A 73 11.10 -16.35 -26.88
N ALA A 74 11.91 -16.70 -27.90
CA ALA A 74 11.92 -15.98 -29.18
C ALA A 74 10.58 -16.07 -29.93
N LEU A 75 9.90 -17.23 -29.86
CA LEU A 75 8.57 -17.40 -30.46
C LEU A 75 7.51 -16.61 -29.68
N TYR A 76 7.65 -16.56 -28.35
CA TYR A 76 6.78 -15.77 -27.52
C TYR A 76 6.98 -14.26 -27.74
N PHE A 77 8.22 -13.79 -27.88
CA PHE A 77 8.52 -12.41 -28.26
C PHE A 77 7.86 -12.04 -29.61
N ALA A 78 7.97 -12.91 -30.62
CA ALA A 78 7.28 -12.69 -31.90
C ALA A 78 5.75 -12.64 -31.73
N THR A 79 5.19 -13.41 -30.79
CA THR A 79 3.76 -13.36 -30.45
C THR A 79 3.38 -12.01 -29.84
N LEU A 80 4.17 -11.51 -28.89
CA LEU A 80 3.98 -10.19 -28.27
C LEU A 80 4.03 -9.04 -29.28
N MET A 81 4.92 -9.14 -30.27
CA MET A 81 5.02 -8.14 -31.34
C MET A 81 3.84 -8.19 -32.33
N ALA A 82 3.19 -9.35 -32.49
CA ALA A 82 2.11 -9.54 -33.44
C ALA A 82 0.71 -9.37 -32.84
N ARG A 83 0.54 -9.57 -31.53
CA ARG A 83 -0.75 -9.66 -30.85
C ARG A 83 -0.84 -8.67 -29.70
N GLU A 84 -1.62 -7.61 -29.91
CA GLU A 84 -1.84 -6.58 -28.90
C GLU A 84 -2.55 -7.12 -27.66
N ASP A 85 -3.51 -8.03 -27.84
CA ASP A 85 -4.23 -8.67 -26.74
C ASP A 85 -3.28 -9.45 -25.82
N GLU A 86 -2.33 -10.19 -26.39
CA GLU A 86 -1.31 -10.90 -25.62
C GLU A 86 -0.32 -9.94 -24.95
N PHE A 87 0.05 -8.84 -25.62
CA PHE A 87 0.88 -7.82 -25.02
C PHE A 87 0.22 -7.20 -23.77
N GLN A 88 -1.08 -6.92 -23.83
CA GLN A 88 -1.81 -6.39 -22.67
C GLN A 88 -1.85 -7.39 -21.51
N GLU A 89 -2.09 -8.68 -21.79
CA GLU A 89 -2.02 -9.76 -20.80
C GLU A 89 -0.65 -9.86 -20.13
N PHE A 90 0.41 -9.67 -20.90
CA PHE A 90 1.79 -9.71 -20.43
C PHE A 90 2.15 -8.50 -19.57
N ILE A 91 1.78 -7.28 -20.00
CA ILE A 91 2.07 -6.05 -19.26
C ILE A 91 1.39 -6.05 -17.89
N SER A 92 0.17 -6.57 -17.77
CA SER A 92 -0.52 -6.68 -16.48
C SER A 92 0.19 -7.57 -15.45
N LEU A 93 1.14 -8.41 -15.85
CA LEU A 93 2.00 -9.16 -14.92
C LEU A 93 3.21 -8.37 -14.44
N LEU A 94 3.55 -7.27 -15.12
CA LEU A 94 4.75 -6.47 -14.88
C LEU A 94 4.44 -5.16 -14.17
N THR A 95 3.17 -4.72 -14.17
CA THR A 95 2.71 -3.53 -13.48
C THR A 95 2.58 -3.77 -11.97
N ILE A 96 3.20 -2.89 -11.18
CA ILE A 96 3.06 -2.91 -9.72
C ILE A 96 1.89 -1.99 -9.32
N ASN A 97 0.75 -2.61 -9.03
CA ASN A 97 -0.53 -1.95 -8.73
C ASN A 97 -0.72 -1.61 -7.24
N GLU A 98 0.32 -1.16 -6.55
CA GLU A 98 0.18 -0.81 -5.15
C GLU A 98 -0.48 0.57 -4.97
N THR A 99 -1.75 0.57 -4.60
CA THR A 99 -2.52 1.78 -4.31
C THR A 99 -3.46 1.58 -3.11
N TYR A 100 -3.90 2.69 -2.52
CA TYR A 100 -4.81 2.72 -1.37
C TYR A 100 -5.50 4.07 -1.22
N PHE A 101 -6.65 4.06 -0.55
CA PHE A 101 -7.45 5.25 -0.33
C PHE A 101 -6.69 6.28 0.50
N PHE A 102 -6.76 7.54 0.08
CA PHE A 102 -6.16 8.69 0.75
C PHE A 102 -4.64 8.55 0.97
N ARG A 103 -3.96 7.92 0.01
CA ARG A 103 -2.50 7.98 -0.09
C ARG A 103 -2.04 9.44 -0.22
N GLU A 104 -1.02 9.83 0.54
CA GLU A 104 -0.44 11.19 0.65
C GLU A 104 -1.54 12.29 0.68
N PRO A 105 -2.32 12.36 1.79
CA PRO A 105 -3.52 13.19 1.88
C PRO A 105 -3.25 14.69 1.66
N GLU A 106 -2.03 15.16 1.92
CA GLU A 106 -1.63 16.55 1.74
C GLU A 106 -1.82 17.04 0.29
N GLN A 107 -1.70 16.15 -0.69
CA GLN A 107 -1.94 16.47 -2.11
C GLN A 107 -3.43 16.52 -2.46
N LEU A 108 -4.27 15.74 -1.76
CA LEU A 108 -5.72 15.86 -1.87
C LEU A 108 -6.19 17.16 -1.23
N ASP A 109 -5.65 17.50 -0.06
CA ASP A 109 -5.95 18.75 0.65
C ASP A 109 -5.55 19.96 -0.21
N LEU A 110 -4.41 19.93 -0.90
CA LEU A 110 -4.02 20.96 -1.86
C LEU A 110 -5.09 21.17 -2.94
N LEU A 111 -5.56 20.09 -3.58
CA LEU A 111 -6.64 20.19 -4.56
C LEU A 111 -7.91 20.78 -3.95
N VAL A 112 -8.37 20.22 -2.84
CA VAL A 112 -9.68 20.44 -2.26
C VAL A 112 -9.78 21.83 -1.62
N ASP A 113 -8.77 22.25 -0.86
CA ASP A 113 -8.81 23.47 -0.08
C ASP A 113 -8.27 24.69 -0.82
N ARG A 114 -7.49 24.50 -1.89
CA ARG A 114 -6.77 25.59 -2.57
C ARG A 114 -7.04 25.67 -4.06
N LEU A 115 -6.69 24.61 -4.80
CA LEU A 115 -6.69 24.68 -6.26
C LEU A 115 -8.10 24.76 -6.83
N LEU A 116 -9.01 23.88 -6.38
CA LEU A 116 -10.38 23.91 -6.85
C LEU A 116 -11.10 25.22 -6.52
N PRO A 117 -11.09 25.75 -5.27
CA PRO A 117 -11.76 27.02 -5.00
C PRO A 117 -11.17 28.18 -5.80
N ARG A 118 -9.85 28.21 -6.04
CA ARG A 118 -9.21 29.19 -6.93
C ARG A 118 -9.78 29.11 -8.35
N MET A 119 -9.90 27.91 -8.91
CA MET A 119 -10.44 27.68 -10.26
C MET A 119 -11.93 28.07 -10.35
N LEU A 120 -12.73 27.77 -9.32
CA LEU A 120 -14.15 28.10 -9.28
C LEU A 120 -14.43 29.60 -9.10
N ALA A 121 -13.49 30.36 -8.52
CA ALA A 121 -13.62 31.79 -8.28
C ALA A 121 -13.30 32.66 -9.50
N GLU A 122 -12.82 32.08 -10.61
CA GLU A 122 -12.50 32.85 -11.82
C GLU A 122 -13.77 33.36 -12.52
N GLU A 123 -13.80 34.64 -12.93
CA GLU A 123 -14.96 35.28 -13.57
C GLU A 123 -15.45 34.55 -14.84
N ASN A 124 -14.57 33.81 -15.51
CA ASN A 124 -14.86 32.98 -16.68
C ASN A 124 -14.43 31.53 -16.46
N ALA A 125 -14.58 31.02 -15.24
CA ALA A 125 -14.23 29.64 -14.88
C ALA A 125 -14.85 28.66 -15.89
N ARG A 126 -14.00 27.86 -16.53
CA ARG A 126 -14.48 26.81 -17.43
C ARG A 126 -14.94 25.64 -16.56
N LEU A 127 -16.25 25.37 -16.62
CA LEU A 127 -16.85 24.23 -15.93
C LEU A 127 -17.25 23.13 -16.92
N PRO A 128 -17.16 21.85 -16.52
CA PRO A 128 -16.60 21.38 -15.26
C PRO A 128 -15.06 21.52 -15.21
N VAL A 129 -14.49 21.68 -14.01
CA VAL A 129 -13.04 21.56 -13.80
C VAL A 129 -12.64 20.12 -14.08
N ARG A 130 -11.74 19.91 -15.04
CA ARG A 130 -11.35 18.58 -15.49
C ARG A 130 -10.14 18.07 -14.72
N ILE A 131 -10.33 16.99 -13.98
CA ILE A 131 -9.31 16.35 -13.15
C ILE A 131 -8.94 14.99 -13.76
N PHE A 132 -7.65 14.76 -14.00
CA PHE A 132 -7.13 13.51 -14.52
C PHE A 132 -6.27 12.79 -13.48
N SER A 133 -6.60 11.54 -13.15
CA SER A 133 -5.70 10.63 -12.43
C SER A 133 -4.95 9.73 -13.42
N ALA A 134 -3.66 10.00 -13.60
CA ALA A 134 -2.77 9.36 -14.56
C ALA A 134 -1.97 8.23 -13.91
N GLY A 135 -2.26 6.99 -14.30
CA GLY A 135 -1.77 5.77 -13.63
C GLY A 135 -2.62 5.42 -12.41
N CYS A 136 -3.95 5.39 -12.59
CA CYS A 136 -4.91 5.27 -11.49
C CYS A 136 -4.98 3.88 -10.82
N SER A 137 -4.28 2.87 -11.38
CA SER A 137 -4.26 1.49 -10.93
C SER A 137 -5.67 0.94 -10.67
N THR A 138 -5.93 0.39 -9.48
CA THR A 138 -7.23 -0.22 -9.12
C THR A 138 -8.30 0.79 -8.66
N GLY A 139 -8.06 2.09 -8.85
CA GLY A 139 -9.08 3.14 -8.72
C GLY A 139 -9.15 3.85 -7.37
N GLU A 140 -8.34 3.46 -6.38
CA GLU A 140 -8.35 4.10 -5.06
C GLU A 140 -8.04 5.60 -5.12
N GLU A 141 -7.13 6.06 -5.99
CA GLU A 141 -6.80 7.48 -6.13
C GLU A 141 -7.98 8.33 -6.67
N PRO A 142 -8.55 8.06 -7.85
CA PRO A 142 -9.63 8.89 -8.38
C PRO A 142 -10.88 8.85 -7.50
N TYR A 143 -11.12 7.74 -6.79
CA TYR A 143 -12.19 7.68 -5.80
C TYR A 143 -11.86 8.44 -4.51
N SER A 144 -10.60 8.50 -4.08
CA SER A 144 -10.19 9.38 -2.97
C SER A 144 -10.43 10.84 -3.31
N ILE A 145 -10.12 11.25 -4.55
CA ILE A 145 -10.42 12.60 -5.06
C ILE A 145 -11.92 12.87 -5.00
N ALA A 146 -12.74 11.97 -5.54
CA ALA A 146 -14.20 12.11 -5.54
C ALA A 146 -14.77 12.24 -4.11
N ILE A 147 -14.33 11.38 -3.19
CA ILE A 147 -14.76 11.41 -1.78
C ILE A 147 -14.32 12.71 -1.10
N ALA A 148 -13.08 13.13 -1.27
CA ALA A 148 -12.58 14.35 -0.63
C ALA A 148 -13.33 15.61 -1.11
N LEU A 149 -13.68 15.65 -2.40
CA LEU A 149 -14.51 16.70 -2.98
C LEU A 149 -15.93 16.71 -2.43
N LEU A 150 -16.58 15.54 -2.35
CA LEU A 150 -17.91 15.40 -1.75
C LEU A 150 -17.92 15.80 -0.28
N GLU A 151 -16.89 15.41 0.49
CA GLU A 151 -16.76 15.79 1.90
C GLU A 151 -16.66 17.31 2.09
N ARG A 152 -15.99 18.01 1.18
CA ARG A 152 -15.77 19.46 1.31
C ARG A 152 -16.94 20.29 0.78
N TYR A 153 -17.50 19.90 -0.36
CA TYR A 153 -18.43 20.71 -1.14
C TYR A 153 -19.85 20.14 -1.23
N GLY A 154 -20.09 18.96 -0.64
CA GLY A 154 -21.34 18.24 -0.75
C GLY A 154 -21.68 17.86 -2.20
N GLU A 155 -22.93 17.52 -2.44
CA GLU A 155 -23.40 17.04 -3.75
C GLU A 155 -23.28 18.08 -4.88
N SER A 156 -23.17 19.36 -4.53
CA SER A 156 -23.03 20.45 -5.50
C SER A 156 -21.81 20.28 -6.40
N VAL A 157 -20.74 19.65 -5.89
CA VAL A 157 -19.47 19.46 -6.60
C VAL A 157 -19.59 18.54 -7.80
N VAL A 158 -20.58 17.64 -7.82
CA VAL A 158 -20.79 16.65 -8.90
C VAL A 158 -21.00 17.34 -10.25
N ARG A 159 -21.52 18.57 -10.26
CA ARG A 159 -21.70 19.38 -11.49
C ARG A 159 -20.53 20.31 -11.79
N LEU A 160 -19.63 20.50 -10.82
CA LEU A 160 -18.50 21.43 -10.90
C LEU A 160 -17.23 20.76 -11.39
N VAL A 161 -17.11 19.43 -11.22
CA VAL A 161 -15.91 18.68 -11.59
C VAL A 161 -16.22 17.52 -12.51
N GLU A 162 -15.23 17.16 -13.32
CA GLU A 162 -15.18 15.94 -14.11
C GLU A 162 -13.92 15.18 -13.71
N ILE A 163 -14.04 13.93 -13.26
CA ILE A 163 -12.88 13.09 -12.94
C ILE A 163 -12.74 12.02 -14.02
N VAL A 164 -11.65 12.10 -14.76
CA VAL A 164 -11.19 11.03 -15.67
C VAL A 164 -9.98 10.33 -15.06
N ALA A 165 -9.89 9.03 -15.27
CA ALA A 165 -8.82 8.20 -14.72
C ALA A 165 -8.31 7.25 -15.79
N GLY A 166 -6.99 7.07 -15.84
CA GLY A 166 -6.33 6.33 -16.91
C GLY A 166 -5.26 5.41 -16.34
N ASP A 167 -5.17 4.19 -16.88
CA ASP A 167 -4.07 3.26 -16.61
C ASP A 167 -3.76 2.42 -17.84
N ILE A 168 -2.55 1.86 -17.89
CA ILE A 168 -2.15 0.92 -18.94
C ILE A 168 -2.65 -0.50 -18.64
N ASP A 169 -2.89 -0.83 -17.37
CA ASP A 169 -3.30 -2.15 -16.93
C ASP A 169 -4.83 -2.33 -17.00
N HIS A 170 -5.27 -3.15 -17.95
CA HIS A 170 -6.69 -3.41 -18.18
C HIS A 170 -7.36 -4.19 -17.03
N TYR A 171 -6.64 -5.05 -16.31
CA TYR A 171 -7.18 -5.76 -15.15
C TYR A 171 -7.35 -4.82 -13.96
N ALA A 172 -6.40 -3.91 -13.74
CA ALA A 172 -6.51 -2.87 -12.72
C ALA A 172 -7.73 -1.97 -13.00
N LEU A 173 -7.90 -1.53 -14.25
CA LEU A 173 -9.06 -0.75 -14.67
C LEU A 173 -10.39 -1.51 -14.54
N ALA A 174 -10.42 -2.82 -14.82
CA ALA A 174 -11.61 -3.63 -14.63
C ALA A 174 -12.02 -3.67 -13.15
N ARG A 175 -11.05 -3.87 -12.24
CA ARG A 175 -11.27 -3.82 -10.80
C ARG A 175 -11.72 -2.43 -10.33
N ALA A 176 -11.13 -1.38 -10.88
CA ALA A 176 -11.51 0.00 -10.59
C ALA A 176 -12.98 0.26 -10.94
N ARG A 177 -13.42 -0.18 -12.13
CA ARG A 177 -14.83 -0.09 -12.56
C ARG A 177 -15.78 -0.94 -11.73
N GLU A 178 -15.32 -2.08 -11.23
CA GLU A 178 -16.12 -2.92 -10.32
C GLU A 178 -16.35 -2.22 -8.98
N GLY A 179 -15.41 -1.35 -8.56
CA GLY A 179 -15.53 -0.56 -7.33
C GLY A 179 -15.49 -1.43 -6.06
N ARG A 180 -14.81 -2.58 -6.13
CA ARG A 180 -14.64 -3.52 -5.02
C ARG A 180 -13.23 -3.52 -4.49
N PHE A 181 -13.12 -3.36 -3.17
CA PHE A 181 -11.85 -3.15 -2.49
C PHE A 181 -11.67 -4.13 -1.33
N SER A 182 -10.42 -4.53 -1.13
CA SER A 182 -10.03 -5.34 0.02
C SER A 182 -9.93 -4.46 1.28
N PRO A 183 -9.98 -5.04 2.48
CA PRO A 183 -9.70 -4.30 3.72
C PRO A 183 -8.39 -3.49 3.68
N PHE A 184 -7.38 -4.00 2.97
CA PHE A 184 -6.06 -3.38 2.86
C PHE A 184 -6.03 -2.05 2.10
N SER A 185 -6.96 -1.86 1.17
CA SER A 185 -7.09 -0.59 0.43
C SER A 185 -7.44 0.57 1.38
N PHE A 186 -7.90 0.29 2.60
CA PHE A 186 -8.35 1.28 3.59
C PHE A 186 -7.32 1.59 4.68
N ARG A 187 -6.08 1.09 4.59
CA ARG A 187 -5.05 1.25 5.63
C ARG A 187 -4.75 2.70 6.05
N ALA A 188 -5.03 3.67 5.17
CA ALA A 188 -4.91 5.10 5.48
C ALA A 188 -6.26 5.86 5.50
N LEU A 189 -7.38 5.19 5.21
CA LEU A 189 -8.70 5.84 5.19
C LEU A 189 -9.30 5.87 6.60
N PRO A 190 -9.71 7.05 7.12
CA PRO A 190 -10.42 7.13 8.40
C PRO A 190 -11.70 6.28 8.42
N ALA A 191 -11.91 5.53 9.51
CA ALA A 191 -13.07 4.65 9.68
C ALA A 191 -14.45 5.32 9.44
N PRO A 192 -14.69 6.59 9.85
CA PRO A 192 -15.96 7.27 9.56
C PRO A 192 -16.23 7.46 8.06
N LEU A 193 -15.19 7.75 7.26
CA LEU A 193 -15.33 7.86 5.81
C LEU A 193 -15.59 6.50 5.17
N ARG A 194 -14.92 5.46 5.66
CA ARG A 194 -15.19 4.08 5.22
C ARG A 194 -16.65 3.70 5.44
N GLY A 195 -17.21 4.01 6.61
CA GLY A 195 -18.61 3.71 6.92
C GLY A 195 -19.64 4.49 6.10
N ARG A 196 -19.28 5.67 5.59
CA ARG A 196 -20.17 6.53 4.78
C ARG A 196 -20.17 6.16 3.30
N TYR A 197 -19.00 5.88 2.73
CA TYR A 197 -18.82 5.73 1.28
C TYR A 197 -18.61 4.29 0.82
N PHE A 198 -18.60 3.32 1.74
CA PHE A 198 -18.41 1.93 1.39
C PHE A 198 -19.41 1.04 2.10
N ARG A 199 -19.95 0.07 1.36
CA ARG A 199 -20.77 -1.00 1.89
C ARG A 199 -19.93 -2.26 2.06
N ARG A 200 -19.86 -2.78 3.28
CA ARG A 200 -19.23 -4.08 3.53
C ARG A 200 -20.03 -5.19 2.84
N MET A 201 -19.33 -6.07 2.15
CA MET A 201 -19.88 -7.19 1.40
C MET A 201 -19.83 -8.48 2.22
N SER A 202 -20.58 -9.50 1.79
CA SER A 202 -20.67 -10.79 2.49
C SER A 202 -19.36 -11.59 2.50
N ASP A 203 -18.49 -11.36 1.53
CA ASP A 203 -17.16 -11.97 1.40
C ASP A 203 -16.07 -11.22 2.21
N GLY A 204 -16.45 -10.18 2.96
CA GLY A 204 -15.52 -9.35 3.73
C GLY A 204 -14.89 -8.19 2.94
N GLY A 205 -15.14 -8.10 1.63
CA GLY A 205 -14.76 -6.96 0.81
C GLY A 205 -15.64 -5.74 1.04
N TYR A 206 -15.35 -4.66 0.31
CA TYR A 206 -16.10 -3.40 0.38
C TYR A 206 -16.45 -2.92 -1.02
N ALA A 207 -17.70 -2.56 -1.25
CA ALA A 207 -18.16 -1.91 -2.47
C ALA A 207 -18.27 -0.40 -2.24
N ILE A 208 -17.76 0.39 -3.17
CA ILE A 208 -17.88 1.84 -3.15
C ILE A 208 -19.32 2.29 -3.39
N ASP A 209 -19.69 3.43 -2.80
CA ASP A 209 -21.00 4.04 -3.00
C ASP A 209 -21.23 4.40 -4.48
N PRO A 210 -22.41 4.07 -5.07
CA PRO A 210 -22.71 4.34 -6.47
C PRO A 210 -22.62 5.82 -6.87
N GLN A 211 -22.90 6.76 -5.97
CA GLN A 211 -22.79 8.20 -6.24
C GLN A 211 -21.32 8.57 -6.47
N VAL A 212 -20.42 8.08 -5.61
CA VAL A 212 -18.97 8.26 -5.79
C VAL A 212 -18.50 7.57 -7.06
N ALA A 213 -18.97 6.34 -7.31
CA ALA A 213 -18.64 5.59 -8.52
C ALA A 213 -18.97 6.37 -9.81
N SER A 214 -20.12 7.07 -9.82
CA SER A 214 -20.59 7.84 -10.97
C SER A 214 -19.77 9.09 -11.30
N MET A 215 -18.93 9.57 -10.36
CA MET A 215 -18.09 10.75 -10.57
C MET A 215 -16.82 10.45 -11.39
N VAL A 216 -16.44 9.18 -11.51
CA VAL A 216 -15.16 8.78 -12.11
C VAL A 216 -15.36 8.02 -13.41
N ARG A 217 -14.68 8.45 -14.48
CA ARG A 217 -14.64 7.75 -15.77
C ARG A 217 -13.27 7.13 -16.03
N PHE A 218 -13.24 5.80 -16.18
CA PHE A 218 -12.02 5.03 -16.39
C PHE A 218 -11.76 4.76 -17.87
N HIS A 219 -10.55 5.04 -18.33
CA HIS A 219 -10.08 4.82 -19.70
C HIS A 219 -8.77 4.03 -19.71
N HIS A 220 -8.54 3.25 -20.76
CA HIS A 220 -7.21 2.71 -21.01
C HIS A 220 -6.33 3.82 -21.56
N VAL A 221 -5.19 4.08 -20.91
CA VAL A 221 -4.29 5.18 -21.25
C VAL A 221 -2.86 4.67 -21.15
N ASN A 222 -2.15 4.71 -22.28
CA ASN A 222 -0.70 4.57 -22.29
C ASN A 222 -0.05 5.96 -22.34
N LEU A 223 0.55 6.39 -21.22
CA LEU A 223 1.21 7.69 -21.12
C LEU A 223 2.42 7.84 -22.05
N ARG A 224 2.98 6.73 -22.54
CA ARG A 224 4.09 6.70 -23.50
C ARG A 224 3.65 6.86 -24.96
N ALA A 225 2.35 6.80 -25.26
CA ALA A 225 1.83 6.80 -26.63
C ALA A 225 2.05 8.12 -27.41
N GLY A 226 2.63 9.16 -26.79
CA GLY A 226 2.94 10.46 -27.39
C GLY A 226 1.74 11.40 -27.50
N SER A 227 0.53 10.92 -27.27
CA SER A 227 -0.69 11.72 -27.09
C SER A 227 -1.67 10.95 -26.21
N LEU A 228 -2.50 11.68 -25.45
CA LEU A 228 -3.59 11.06 -24.70
C LEU A 228 -4.77 10.75 -25.64
N PRO A 229 -5.64 9.77 -25.29
CA PRO A 229 -6.80 9.45 -26.12
C PRO A 229 -7.74 10.67 -26.32
N PRO A 230 -8.57 10.67 -27.38
CA PRO A 230 -9.58 11.70 -27.58
C PRO A 230 -10.46 11.87 -26.34
N GLY A 231 -10.74 13.11 -25.96
CA GLY A 231 -11.48 13.46 -24.74
C GLY A 231 -10.61 13.76 -23.52
N PHE A 232 -9.27 13.66 -23.63
CA PHE A 232 -8.32 14.06 -22.58
C PHE A 232 -7.70 15.44 -22.83
N GLU A 233 -8.32 16.29 -23.66
CA GLU A 233 -7.86 17.64 -23.90
C GLU A 233 -8.20 18.54 -22.70
N ASP A 234 -7.55 19.69 -22.59
CA ASP A 234 -8.01 20.74 -21.69
C ASP A 234 -8.07 20.30 -20.20
N LEU A 235 -7.09 19.54 -19.71
CA LEU A 235 -7.07 19.09 -18.31
C LEU A 235 -6.64 20.21 -17.36
N ASP A 236 -7.45 20.50 -16.33
CA ASP A 236 -7.18 21.58 -15.37
C ASP A 236 -6.28 21.11 -14.22
N VAL A 237 -6.46 19.87 -13.76
CA VAL A 237 -5.58 19.24 -12.77
C VAL A 237 -5.22 17.82 -13.21
N VAL A 238 -3.92 17.49 -13.16
CA VAL A 238 -3.41 16.15 -13.44
C VAL A 238 -2.72 15.61 -12.19
N PHE A 239 -3.19 14.48 -11.66
CA PHE A 239 -2.49 13.68 -10.67
C PHE A 239 -1.61 12.67 -11.41
N PHE A 240 -0.29 12.74 -11.20
CA PHE A 240 0.71 11.82 -11.77
C PHE A 240 1.64 11.35 -10.66
N ARG A 241 1.11 10.43 -9.84
CA ARG A 241 1.66 10.07 -8.53
C ARG A 241 1.94 8.58 -8.43
N ASN A 242 3.06 8.24 -7.81
CA ASN A 242 3.59 6.90 -7.57
C ASN A 242 3.71 6.04 -8.84
N VAL A 243 3.89 6.68 -9.98
CA VAL A 243 3.97 6.08 -11.32
C VAL A 243 5.28 6.48 -12.00
N SER A 244 5.79 7.69 -11.76
CA SER A 244 7.00 8.15 -12.47
C SER A 244 8.25 7.39 -12.02
N ILE A 245 8.21 6.75 -10.85
CA ILE A 245 9.30 5.92 -10.31
C ILE A 245 9.67 4.71 -11.18
N TYR A 246 8.82 4.31 -12.12
CA TYR A 246 9.07 3.18 -13.03
C TYR A 246 9.73 3.59 -14.36
N PHE A 247 9.96 4.89 -14.55
CA PHE A 247 10.43 5.46 -15.81
C PHE A 247 11.82 6.09 -15.67
N ASP A 248 12.67 5.92 -16.69
CA ASP A 248 13.92 6.67 -16.79
C ASP A 248 13.66 8.18 -17.01
N GLU A 249 14.68 9.03 -16.82
CA GLU A 249 14.53 10.48 -17.02
C GLU A 249 14.06 10.87 -18.43
N PRO A 250 14.62 10.33 -19.53
CA PRO A 250 14.12 10.63 -20.87
C PRO A 250 12.63 10.32 -21.03
N THR A 251 12.19 9.15 -20.55
CA THR A 251 10.78 8.73 -20.60
C THR A 251 9.90 9.68 -19.80
N ARG A 252 10.30 10.06 -18.59
CA ARG A 252 9.54 11.02 -17.77
C ARG A 252 9.39 12.36 -18.46
N ARG A 253 10.44 12.87 -19.09
CA ARG A 253 10.41 14.14 -19.84
C ARG A 253 9.37 14.09 -20.97
N GLU A 254 9.31 12.99 -21.71
CA GLU A 254 8.35 12.81 -22.80
C GLU A 254 6.91 12.63 -22.32
N ILE A 255 6.71 11.89 -21.21
CA ILE A 255 5.40 11.77 -20.56
C ILE A 255 4.92 13.13 -20.04
N LEU A 256 5.79 13.89 -19.36
CA LEU A 256 5.44 15.24 -18.89
C LEU A 256 5.10 16.18 -20.06
N ALA A 257 5.77 16.05 -21.21
CA ALA A 257 5.43 16.83 -22.39
C ALA A 257 4.03 16.45 -22.92
N THR A 258 3.74 15.15 -22.99
CA THR A 258 2.42 14.62 -23.38
C THR A 258 1.31 15.14 -22.45
N LEU A 259 1.54 15.08 -21.14
CA LEU A 259 0.60 15.60 -20.14
C LEU A 259 0.43 17.12 -20.27
N ARG A 260 1.53 17.88 -20.37
CA ARG A 260 1.49 19.34 -20.57
C ARG A 260 0.68 19.74 -21.78
N ASP A 261 0.81 19.01 -22.89
CA ASP A 261 0.12 19.33 -24.14
C ASP A 261 -1.39 19.06 -24.04
N ALA A 262 -1.79 18.10 -23.21
CA ALA A 262 -3.18 17.80 -22.88
C ALA A 262 -3.80 18.74 -21.82
N MET A 263 -2.99 19.43 -21.02
CA MET A 263 -3.47 20.35 -19.98
C MET A 263 -4.10 21.62 -20.57
N SER A 264 -4.98 22.29 -19.83
CA SER A 264 -5.43 23.65 -20.15
C SER A 264 -4.27 24.64 -19.99
N HIS A 265 -4.39 25.87 -20.49
CA HIS A 265 -3.34 26.89 -20.36
C HIS A 265 -2.99 27.21 -18.89
N ARG A 266 -3.89 26.95 -17.96
CA ARG A 266 -3.73 27.14 -16.51
C ARG A 266 -3.56 25.82 -15.77
N GLY A 267 -3.39 24.72 -16.50
CA GLY A 267 -3.36 23.39 -15.92
C GLY A 267 -2.25 23.21 -14.90
N LEU A 268 -2.57 22.39 -13.89
CA LEU A 268 -1.69 22.04 -12.79
C LEU A 268 -1.41 20.55 -12.80
N LEU A 269 -0.20 20.16 -12.39
CA LEU A 269 0.18 18.76 -12.22
C LEU A 269 0.68 18.52 -10.80
N ILE A 270 0.14 17.50 -10.16
CA ILE A 270 0.46 17.08 -8.79
C ILE A 270 1.16 15.72 -8.87
N THR A 271 2.37 15.65 -8.30
CA THR A 271 3.17 14.42 -8.20
C THR A 271 3.21 13.90 -6.77
N GLY A 272 3.63 12.64 -6.57
CA GLY A 272 3.89 12.12 -5.23
C GLY A 272 5.07 12.84 -4.58
N ALA A 273 5.12 12.87 -3.26
CA ALA A 273 6.07 13.65 -2.48
C ALA A 273 7.53 13.21 -2.76
N ALA A 274 7.74 11.92 -3.01
CA ALA A 274 9.04 11.37 -3.38
C ALA A 274 9.42 11.62 -4.85
N GLU A 275 8.47 12.03 -5.69
CA GLU A 275 8.64 12.19 -7.14
C GLU A 275 8.81 13.64 -7.57
N THR A 276 8.41 14.60 -6.73
CA THR A 276 8.41 16.04 -7.05
C THR A 276 9.75 16.50 -7.63
N LEU A 277 10.85 16.38 -6.89
CA LEU A 277 12.17 16.80 -7.38
C LEU A 277 12.62 16.01 -8.61
N ALA A 278 12.24 14.73 -8.68
CA ALA A 278 12.63 13.87 -9.78
C ALA A 278 11.94 14.26 -11.09
N ASN A 279 10.79 14.94 -11.02
CA ASN A 279 10.00 15.42 -12.16
C ASN A 279 10.23 16.91 -12.50
N ASP A 280 11.12 17.62 -11.78
CA ASP A 280 11.53 18.98 -12.13
C ASP A 280 12.52 18.97 -13.30
N LEU A 281 12.00 18.67 -14.49
CA LEU A 281 12.76 18.47 -15.71
C LEU A 281 12.74 19.71 -16.63
N GLY A 282 12.16 20.83 -16.19
CA GLY A 282 12.00 22.05 -17.01
C GLY A 282 10.93 21.97 -18.10
N VAL A 283 10.05 20.95 -18.06
CA VAL A 283 8.90 20.82 -18.97
C VAL A 283 7.69 21.62 -18.45
N LEU A 284 7.51 21.63 -17.13
CA LEU A 284 6.55 22.41 -16.37
C LEU A 284 7.33 23.19 -15.30
N THR A 285 6.75 24.26 -14.77
CA THR A 285 7.39 25.05 -13.69
C THR A 285 6.94 24.55 -12.33
N MET A 286 7.87 24.15 -11.47
CA MET A 286 7.57 23.81 -10.09
C MET A 286 7.19 25.07 -9.29
N VAL A 287 6.12 24.97 -8.50
CA VAL A 287 5.58 26.03 -7.66
C VAL A 287 5.40 25.46 -6.25
N GLU A 288 5.88 26.19 -5.25
CA GLU A 288 5.61 25.95 -3.84
C GLU A 288 4.45 26.85 -3.40
N GLU A 289 3.44 26.28 -2.76
CA GLU A 289 2.34 27.01 -2.14
C GLU A 289 2.05 26.41 -0.76
N ASP A 290 2.28 27.19 0.29
CA ASP A 290 2.06 26.82 1.71
C ASP A 290 2.64 25.46 2.12
N GLY A 291 3.87 25.19 1.68
CA GLY A 291 4.60 23.96 2.00
C GLY A 291 4.21 22.75 1.14
N ALA A 292 3.29 22.89 0.19
CA ALA A 292 2.98 21.89 -0.81
C ALA A 292 3.56 22.28 -2.19
N PHE A 293 3.98 21.27 -2.96
CA PHE A 293 4.56 21.47 -4.28
C PHE A 293 3.63 20.95 -5.38
N HIS A 294 3.51 21.72 -6.45
CA HIS A 294 2.85 21.30 -7.69
C HIS A 294 3.57 21.90 -8.91
N PHE A 295 3.21 21.46 -10.10
CA PHE A 295 3.77 21.94 -11.36
C PHE A 295 2.72 22.73 -12.14
N ALA A 296 3.12 23.85 -12.72
CA ALA A 296 2.28 24.73 -13.52
C ALA A 296 2.69 24.69 -15.00
N ARG A 297 1.69 24.66 -15.90
CA ARG A 297 1.95 24.81 -17.35
C ARG A 297 2.42 26.22 -17.70
N ASP A 298 1.72 27.23 -17.19
CA ASP A 298 2.08 28.65 -17.33
C ASP A 298 1.83 29.35 -15.98
N PRO A 299 2.85 29.48 -15.11
CA PRO A 299 2.68 30.09 -13.79
C PRO A 299 2.24 31.56 -13.86
N GLY A 300 2.58 32.28 -14.93
CA GLY A 300 2.18 33.68 -15.14
C GLY A 300 0.69 33.86 -15.43
N ARG A 301 -0.02 32.77 -15.74
CA ARG A 301 -1.46 32.76 -15.99
C ARG A 301 -2.30 32.23 -14.84
N GLN A 302 -1.70 31.83 -13.72
CA GLN A 302 -2.49 31.41 -12.57
C GLN A 302 -3.18 32.61 -11.90
N ALA A 303 -4.46 32.46 -11.56
CA ALA A 303 -5.16 33.46 -10.79
C ALA A 303 -4.59 33.55 -9.37
N VAL A 304 -4.14 34.74 -8.96
CA VAL A 304 -3.81 35.02 -7.55
C VAL A 304 -5.13 35.26 -6.82
N VAL A 305 -5.73 34.18 -6.31
CA VAL A 305 -6.90 34.30 -5.44
C VAL A 305 -6.40 34.43 -4.00
N PRO A 306 -6.82 35.47 -3.24
CA PRO A 306 -6.47 35.57 -1.83
C PRO A 306 -6.96 34.31 -1.10
N PRO A 307 -6.22 33.83 -0.09
CA PRO A 307 -6.62 32.64 0.64
C PRO A 307 -8.05 32.81 1.13
N LEU A 308 -8.92 31.83 0.85
CA LEU A 308 -10.22 31.76 1.50
C LEU A 308 -9.98 31.84 3.01
N PRO A 309 -10.80 32.57 3.78
CA PRO A 309 -10.69 32.54 5.23
C PRO A 309 -10.73 31.07 5.65
N HIS A 310 -9.74 30.64 6.43
CA HIS A 310 -9.68 29.29 6.99
C HIS A 310 -11.05 28.97 7.59
N VAL A 311 -11.85 28.17 6.88
CA VAL A 311 -13.03 27.56 7.49
C VAL A 311 -12.44 26.61 8.52
N VAL A 312 -12.72 26.95 9.77
CA VAL A 312 -12.38 26.25 11.00
C VAL A 312 -12.33 24.75 10.79
N ALA A 313 -11.32 24.13 11.42
CA ALA A 313 -11.13 22.69 11.57
C ALA A 313 -12.44 21.91 11.42
N ARG A 314 -12.38 20.88 10.56
CA ARG A 314 -13.38 19.82 10.40
C ARG A 314 -14.14 19.64 11.72
N PRO A 315 -15.48 19.85 11.76
CA PRO A 315 -16.22 19.66 12.99
C PRO A 315 -15.92 18.25 13.52
N PRO A 316 -15.67 18.07 14.83
CA PRO A 316 -15.61 16.73 15.38
C PRO A 316 -16.87 15.99 14.95
N ALA A 317 -16.71 14.75 14.50
CA ALA A 317 -17.80 13.93 13.99
C ALA A 317 -18.99 14.04 14.97
N MET A 318 -20.12 14.57 14.47
CA MET A 318 -21.31 14.65 15.29
C MET A 318 -21.76 13.26 15.71
N PRO A 319 -22.28 13.09 16.94
CA PRO A 319 -22.87 11.83 17.35
C PRO A 319 -24.04 11.51 16.42
N VAL A 320 -23.99 10.34 15.79
CA VAL A 320 -25.13 9.81 15.03
C VAL A 320 -26.17 9.41 16.08
N GLU A 321 -27.25 10.19 16.19
CA GLU A 321 -28.43 9.75 16.93
C GLU A 321 -29.06 8.56 16.20
N ALA A 322 -29.20 7.45 16.92
CA ALA A 322 -29.82 6.24 16.43
C ALA A 322 -31.33 6.46 16.28
N GLY A 323 -31.76 6.84 15.07
CA GLY A 323 -33.15 6.74 14.64
C GLY A 323 -33.52 5.27 14.43
N SER A 324 -34.30 4.73 15.35
CA SER A 324 -35.02 3.46 15.19
C SER A 324 -36.01 3.58 14.04
N ASP A 325 -35.97 2.67 13.08
CA ASP A 325 -37.22 2.17 12.52
C ASP A 325 -37.09 0.76 11.93
N THR A 326 -37.98 -0.08 12.45
CA THR A 326 -38.19 -1.49 12.17
C THR A 326 -39.10 -1.65 10.97
N SER A 327 -38.75 -2.52 10.02
CA SER A 327 -39.74 -3.17 9.16
C SER A 327 -39.17 -4.43 8.49
N SER A 328 -39.64 -5.58 8.99
CA SER A 328 -39.52 -6.94 8.45
C SER A 328 -40.18 -7.12 7.08
N MET A 329 -39.71 -8.08 6.26
CA MET A 329 -40.49 -9.22 5.68
C MET A 329 -39.69 -9.99 4.58
N PRO A 330 -40.09 -11.22 4.16
CA PRO A 330 -39.17 -12.35 4.06
C PRO A 330 -39.00 -12.99 2.67
N GLY A 331 -37.88 -13.72 2.51
CA GLY A 331 -37.80 -15.10 1.99
C GLY A 331 -37.98 -15.39 0.50
N ARG A 332 -36.90 -15.86 -0.16
CA ARG A 332 -36.83 -17.20 -0.78
C ARG A 332 -35.44 -17.49 -1.39
N VAL A 333 -34.85 -18.60 -0.98
CA VAL A 333 -33.68 -19.24 -1.59
C VAL A 333 -34.17 -20.44 -2.40
N LEU A 334 -33.57 -20.66 -3.58
CA LEU A 334 -33.49 -21.99 -4.20
C LEU A 334 -32.05 -22.25 -4.68
N PRO A 335 -31.54 -23.50 -4.60
CA PRO A 335 -30.13 -23.86 -4.79
C PRO A 335 -29.83 -24.43 -6.18
N ILE A 336 -28.54 -24.45 -6.56
CA ILE A 336 -27.78 -25.40 -7.42
C ILE A 336 -26.37 -24.76 -7.51
N GLY A 337 -25.30 -25.26 -6.86
CA GLY A 337 -24.52 -26.48 -7.17
C GLY A 337 -23.66 -26.26 -8.42
N GLY A 338 -22.32 -26.23 -8.45
CA GLY A 338 -21.25 -26.38 -7.47
C GLY A 338 -19.99 -26.69 -8.29
N LEU A 339 -18.91 -25.89 -8.18
CA LEU A 339 -17.57 -26.26 -8.65
C LEU A 339 -16.50 -25.60 -7.75
N ALA A 340 -15.76 -26.46 -7.05
CA ALA A 340 -14.44 -26.36 -6.41
C ALA A 340 -13.99 -25.04 -5.73
N SER A 341 -13.97 -25.08 -4.39
CA SER A 341 -13.31 -24.11 -3.49
C SER A 341 -11.78 -24.26 -3.45
N PRO A 342 -11.10 -23.26 -2.87
CA PRO A 342 -10.44 -23.53 -1.58
C PRO A 342 -10.84 -22.54 -0.47
N LEU A 343 -11.19 -23.13 0.68
CA LEU A 343 -11.19 -22.62 2.08
C LEU A 343 -11.82 -21.24 2.36
N VAL A 344 -13.11 -21.28 2.73
CA VAL A 344 -13.84 -20.18 3.39
C VAL A 344 -13.89 -20.47 4.90
N PHE A 345 -13.39 -19.56 5.74
CA PHE A 345 -13.66 -19.54 7.18
C PHE A 345 -15.07 -19.00 7.43
N ALA A 346 -15.85 -19.72 8.24
CA ALA A 346 -17.25 -19.37 8.56
C ALA A 346 -17.34 -18.13 9.46
N PRO A 347 -18.35 -17.24 9.26
CA PRO A 347 -18.54 -16.08 10.12
C PRO A 347 -19.26 -16.46 11.43
N HIS A 348 -18.80 -15.93 12.56
CA HIS A 348 -19.57 -15.93 13.81
C HIS A 348 -20.58 -14.78 13.82
N ALA A 349 -21.76 -15.05 14.36
CA ALA A 349 -22.89 -14.12 14.44
C ALA A 349 -22.62 -12.95 15.39
N ALA A 350 -22.89 -11.73 14.92
CA ALA A 350 -22.88 -10.52 15.74
C ALA A 350 -24.23 -10.34 16.45
N VAL A 351 -24.19 -9.99 17.74
CA VAL A 351 -25.37 -9.60 18.52
C VAL A 351 -25.40 -8.07 18.69
N ALA A 352 -26.61 -7.52 18.70
CA ALA A 352 -26.88 -6.09 18.81
C ALA A 352 -26.49 -5.51 20.19
N PRO A 353 -26.14 -4.21 20.28
CA PRO A 353 -25.71 -3.59 21.53
C PRO A 353 -26.89 -3.24 22.45
N SER A 354 -26.75 -3.56 23.73
CA SER A 354 -27.58 -3.04 24.84
C SER A 354 -26.79 -1.97 25.61
N SER A 355 -27.38 -0.78 25.79
CA SER A 355 -26.90 0.30 26.68
C SER A 355 -27.19 0.00 28.17
N PRO A 356 -26.67 0.80 29.12
CA PRO A 356 -25.27 1.11 29.39
C PRO A 356 -24.91 0.68 30.83
N ALA A 357 -23.92 -0.21 30.98
CA ALA A 357 -23.27 -0.49 32.26
C ALA A 357 -21.86 0.13 32.28
N GLN A 358 -21.48 0.68 33.42
CA GLN A 358 -20.47 1.73 33.57
C GLN A 358 -19.00 1.28 33.34
N MET A 359 -18.36 2.01 32.41
CA MET A 359 -16.93 2.35 32.17
C MET A 359 -15.85 1.26 31.99
N PRO A 360 -15.20 1.22 30.80
CA PRO A 360 -13.76 1.01 30.68
C PRO A 360 -13.02 2.37 30.78
N PRO A 361 -12.07 2.60 31.72
CA PRO A 361 -11.31 3.85 31.76
C PRO A 361 -9.96 3.78 31.03
N ASP A 362 -9.76 4.79 30.19
CA ASP A 362 -8.52 5.44 29.75
C ASP A 362 -7.34 4.58 29.28
N LEU A 363 -7.33 4.24 27.98
CA LEU A 363 -6.13 3.79 27.26
C LEU A 363 -4.93 4.72 27.51
N ASP A 364 -5.17 6.02 27.59
CA ASP A 364 -4.14 7.03 27.90
C ASP A 364 -3.54 6.84 29.29
N ARG A 365 -4.35 6.42 30.28
CA ARG A 365 -3.86 6.15 31.63
C ARG A 365 -3.01 4.89 31.65
N ILE A 366 -3.42 3.84 30.95
CA ILE A 366 -2.63 2.60 30.81
C ILE A 366 -1.30 2.92 30.11
N ARG A 367 -1.34 3.67 29.01
CA ARG A 367 -0.16 4.11 28.27
C ARG A 367 0.79 4.95 29.13
N SER A 368 0.27 5.88 29.92
CA SER A 368 1.06 6.69 30.88
C SER A 368 1.72 5.81 31.95
N LEU A 369 1.01 4.84 32.52
CA LEU A 369 1.58 3.92 33.51
C LEU A 369 2.68 3.03 32.91
N LEU A 370 2.49 2.53 31.69
CA LEU A 370 3.51 1.77 30.97
C LEU A 370 4.74 2.63 30.65
N ARG A 371 4.52 3.87 30.22
CA ARG A 371 5.58 4.87 30.00
C ARG A 371 6.40 5.11 31.27
N GLU A 372 5.73 5.27 32.40
CA GLU A 372 6.31 5.48 33.74
C GLU A 372 6.84 4.20 34.39
N LYS A 373 6.76 3.05 33.71
CA LYS A 373 7.19 1.73 34.20
C LYS A 373 6.43 1.24 35.44
N HIS A 374 5.22 1.75 35.66
CA HIS A 374 4.28 1.29 36.68
C HIS A 374 3.50 0.05 36.21
N PHE A 375 4.22 -1.04 35.87
CA PHE A 375 3.67 -2.23 35.20
C PHE A 375 2.56 -2.93 35.97
N GLU A 376 2.66 -3.04 37.30
CA GLU A 376 1.61 -3.69 38.11
C GLU A 376 0.29 -2.90 38.09
N GLN A 377 0.36 -1.56 38.15
CA GLN A 377 -0.83 -0.72 38.07
C GLN A 377 -1.46 -0.79 36.68
N ALA A 378 -0.63 -0.78 35.63
CA ALA A 378 -1.09 -0.98 34.26
C ALA A 378 -1.77 -2.35 34.08
N ARG A 379 -1.18 -3.43 34.64
CA ARG A 379 -1.74 -4.79 34.59
C ARG A 379 -3.09 -4.90 35.30
N VAL A 380 -3.28 -4.21 36.42
CA VAL A 380 -4.57 -4.15 37.12
C VAL A 380 -5.63 -3.45 36.24
N LEU A 381 -5.28 -2.37 35.54
CA LEU A 381 -6.21 -1.69 34.64
C LEU A 381 -6.53 -2.53 33.38
N LEU A 382 -5.52 -3.17 32.78
CA LEU A 382 -5.68 -4.06 31.62
C LEU A 382 -6.59 -5.25 31.96
N SER A 383 -6.39 -5.89 33.11
CA SER A 383 -7.22 -7.03 33.55
C SER A 383 -8.67 -6.62 33.84
N ARG A 384 -8.90 -5.42 34.39
CA ARG A 384 -10.25 -4.86 34.54
C ARG A 384 -10.90 -4.55 33.19
N GLY A 385 -10.15 -3.99 32.24
CA GLY A 385 -10.63 -3.76 30.87
C GLY A 385 -11.09 -5.04 30.17
N ARG A 386 -10.35 -6.15 30.33
CA ARG A 386 -10.75 -7.46 29.83
C ARG A 386 -11.95 -8.07 30.55
N ALA A 387 -11.99 -7.98 31.89
CA ALA A 387 -13.12 -8.51 32.65
C ALA A 387 -14.44 -7.80 32.27
N ALA A 388 -14.39 -6.49 32.04
CA ALA A 388 -15.52 -5.73 31.52
C ALA A 388 -15.94 -6.16 30.10
N ALA A 389 -15.00 -6.62 29.26
CA ALA A 389 -15.29 -7.14 27.93
C ALA A 389 -15.81 -8.60 27.93
N GLY A 390 -15.41 -9.40 28.91
CA GLY A 390 -15.74 -10.82 29.03
C GLY A 390 -17.16 -11.13 29.56
N ASP A 391 -17.79 -10.19 30.26
CA ASP A 391 -19.18 -10.33 30.74
C ASP A 391 -20.23 -10.00 29.66
N ALA A 392 -19.80 -9.56 28.47
CA ALA A 392 -20.68 -9.36 27.32
C ALA A 392 -20.96 -10.70 26.61
N THR A 393 -22.25 -10.98 26.34
CA THR A 393 -22.67 -12.15 25.55
C THR A 393 -23.20 -11.67 24.20
N PRO A 394 -22.60 -12.08 23.06
CA PRO A 394 -21.45 -12.96 22.86
C PRO A 394 -20.15 -12.27 23.26
N PRO A 395 -19.07 -13.04 23.53
CA PRO A 395 -17.78 -12.48 23.92
C PRO A 395 -17.32 -11.46 22.87
N VAL A 396 -17.08 -10.23 23.30
CA VAL A 396 -16.53 -9.17 22.44
C VAL A 396 -15.10 -9.60 22.07
N PRO A 397 -14.70 -9.56 20.79
CA PRO A 397 -13.31 -9.76 20.40
C PRO A 397 -12.42 -8.81 21.21
N ASP A 398 -11.36 -9.33 21.85
CA ASP A 398 -10.43 -8.53 22.64
C ASP A 398 -10.06 -7.23 21.90
N ASP A 399 -10.24 -6.07 22.54
CA ASP A 399 -9.89 -4.76 21.97
C ASP A 399 -8.41 -4.77 21.52
N PRO A 400 -8.10 -4.58 20.22
CA PRO A 400 -6.74 -4.60 19.70
C PRO A 400 -5.80 -3.63 20.44
N ALA A 401 -6.28 -2.47 20.86
CA ALA A 401 -5.46 -1.49 21.58
C ALA A 401 -5.05 -2.00 22.97
N LEU A 402 -5.97 -2.66 23.68
CA LEU A 402 -5.67 -3.28 24.97
C LEU A 402 -4.71 -4.47 24.82
N LEU A 403 -4.90 -5.29 23.78
CA LEU A 403 -3.99 -6.39 23.46
C LEU A 403 -2.56 -5.91 23.23
N VAL A 404 -2.39 -4.83 22.44
CA VAL A 404 -1.08 -4.30 22.13
C VAL A 404 -0.42 -3.65 23.35
N LEU A 405 -1.16 -2.90 24.17
CA LEU A 405 -0.60 -2.33 25.42
C LEU A 405 -0.23 -3.41 26.44
N GLU A 406 -1.02 -4.47 26.57
CA GLU A 406 -0.67 -5.60 27.43
C GLU A 406 0.55 -6.37 26.90
N GLY A 407 0.58 -6.60 25.58
CA GLY A 407 1.73 -7.20 24.91
C GLY A 407 2.99 -6.37 25.09
N TYR A 408 2.89 -5.03 25.08
CA TYR A 408 4.02 -4.16 25.43
C TYR A 408 4.48 -4.34 26.89
N GLY A 409 3.54 -4.49 27.82
CA GLY A 409 3.86 -4.83 29.22
C GLY A 409 4.64 -6.14 29.33
N GLN A 410 4.22 -7.19 28.61
CA GLN A 410 4.92 -8.48 28.56
C GLN A 410 6.31 -8.36 27.90
N LEU A 411 6.40 -7.58 26.82
CA LEU A 411 7.65 -7.26 26.14
C LEU A 411 8.66 -6.62 27.10
N MET A 412 8.22 -5.64 27.91
CA MET A 412 9.04 -5.00 28.95
C MET A 412 9.43 -5.96 30.07
N ALA A 413 8.59 -6.93 30.38
CA ALA A 413 8.89 -8.03 31.30
C ALA A 413 9.80 -9.12 30.69
N ARG A 414 10.26 -8.96 29.44
CA ARG A 414 11.06 -9.91 28.66
C ARG A 414 10.33 -11.23 28.33
N ASP A 415 9.00 -11.23 28.40
CA ASP A 415 8.16 -12.31 27.88
C ASP A 415 7.84 -12.05 26.40
N PHE A 416 8.81 -12.33 25.54
CA PHE A 416 8.70 -12.08 24.10
C PHE A 416 7.66 -12.98 23.42
N SER A 417 7.49 -14.21 23.93
CA SER A 417 6.50 -15.15 23.40
C SER A 417 5.07 -14.74 23.75
N GLY A 418 4.83 -14.31 24.99
CA GLY A 418 3.55 -13.72 25.39
C GLY A 418 3.23 -12.47 24.57
N ALA A 419 4.20 -11.55 24.45
CA ALA A 419 4.02 -10.32 23.69
C ALA A 419 3.64 -10.58 22.23
N ALA A 420 4.31 -11.55 21.59
CA ALA A 420 4.00 -11.98 20.23
C ALA A 420 2.59 -12.59 20.12
N LEU A 421 2.20 -13.46 21.06
CA LEU A 421 0.86 -14.05 21.07
C LEU A 421 -0.25 -12.99 21.16
N LEU A 422 -0.07 -11.99 22.02
CA LEU A 422 -1.03 -10.89 22.16
C LEU A 422 -1.07 -10.00 20.91
N ALA A 423 0.08 -9.75 20.29
CA ALA A 423 0.16 -9.02 19.03
C ALA A 423 -0.49 -9.79 17.87
N ASP A 424 -0.30 -11.11 17.78
CA ASP A 424 -0.96 -11.96 16.79
C ASP A 424 -2.49 -11.94 16.95
N ARG A 425 -2.97 -11.97 18.20
CA ARG A 425 -4.41 -11.81 18.49
C ARG A 425 -4.91 -10.41 18.10
N ALA A 426 -4.09 -9.38 18.30
CA ALA A 426 -4.42 -8.03 17.86
C ALA A 426 -4.48 -7.94 16.33
N LEU A 427 -3.59 -8.62 15.61
CA LEU A 427 -3.64 -8.74 14.15
C LEU A 427 -4.84 -9.55 13.64
N GLN A 428 -5.30 -10.56 14.39
CA GLN A 428 -6.53 -11.28 14.04
C GLN A 428 -7.77 -10.37 14.12
N ALA A 429 -7.76 -9.39 15.04
CA ALA A 429 -8.84 -8.43 15.20
C ALA A 429 -8.68 -7.19 14.29
N ASP A 430 -7.44 -6.76 14.04
CA ASP A 430 -7.06 -5.69 13.10
C ASP A 430 -5.76 -6.07 12.37
N GLU A 431 -5.90 -6.69 11.19
CA GLU A 431 -4.81 -7.18 10.35
C GLU A 431 -3.78 -6.10 9.97
N TRP A 432 -4.17 -4.83 10.04
CA TRP A 432 -3.35 -3.68 9.65
C TRP A 432 -2.86 -2.86 10.85
N SER A 433 -2.96 -3.41 12.05
CA SER A 433 -2.48 -2.77 13.27
C SER A 433 -0.95 -2.58 13.23
N VAL A 434 -0.53 -1.34 12.96
CA VAL A 434 0.88 -0.93 12.96
C VAL A 434 1.51 -1.23 14.32
N ASP A 435 0.79 -0.93 15.41
CA ASP A 435 1.26 -1.18 16.77
C ASP A 435 1.49 -2.68 17.04
N ALA A 436 0.62 -3.57 16.56
CA ALA A 436 0.83 -5.01 16.68
C ALA A 436 2.05 -5.50 15.86
N MET A 437 2.22 -5.00 14.63
CA MET A 437 3.39 -5.31 13.81
C MET A 437 4.70 -4.81 14.44
N VAL A 438 4.68 -3.61 15.01
CA VAL A 438 5.85 -3.06 15.74
C VAL A 438 6.14 -3.89 16.99
N LEU A 439 5.11 -4.30 17.72
CA LEU A 439 5.26 -5.17 18.89
C LEU A 439 5.87 -6.53 18.52
N LEU A 440 5.43 -7.17 17.43
CA LEU A 440 6.02 -8.39 16.88
C LEU A 440 7.47 -8.18 16.44
N GLY A 441 7.75 -7.07 15.77
CA GLY A 441 9.10 -6.69 15.35
C GLY A 441 10.04 -6.51 16.54
N LEU A 442 9.57 -5.86 17.62
CA LEU A 442 10.34 -5.68 18.86
C LEU A 442 10.54 -7.00 19.61
N ALA A 443 9.50 -7.82 19.72
CA ALA A 443 9.59 -9.14 20.33
C ALA A 443 10.63 -10.00 19.61
N ALA A 444 10.57 -10.08 18.28
CA ALA A 444 11.56 -10.80 17.48
C ALA A 444 12.97 -10.19 17.60
N LYS A 445 13.10 -8.85 17.59
CA LYS A 445 14.40 -8.17 17.73
C LYS A 445 15.09 -8.53 19.04
N TRP A 446 14.36 -8.46 20.16
CA TRP A 446 14.93 -8.70 21.50
C TRP A 446 15.07 -10.18 21.84
N ASP A 447 14.34 -11.05 21.14
CA ASP A 447 14.50 -12.50 21.18
C ASP A 447 15.62 -13.02 20.24
N GLY A 448 16.34 -12.12 19.56
CA GLY A 448 17.49 -12.48 18.72
C GLY A 448 17.12 -13.07 17.35
N ARG A 449 15.93 -12.73 16.82
CA ARG A 449 15.43 -13.13 15.50
C ARG A 449 15.39 -11.94 14.53
N PRO A 450 16.55 -11.46 14.02
CA PRO A 450 16.65 -10.21 13.25
C PRO A 450 15.91 -10.27 11.92
N ALA A 451 15.95 -11.40 11.19
CA ALA A 451 15.24 -11.55 9.92
C ALA A 451 13.72 -11.40 10.08
N GLU A 452 13.16 -11.97 11.15
CA GLU A 452 11.73 -11.85 11.45
C GLU A 452 11.38 -10.44 11.91
N ALA A 453 12.22 -9.81 12.72
CA ALA A 453 12.05 -8.42 13.11
C ALA A 453 12.04 -7.47 11.91
N ILE A 454 12.98 -7.64 10.97
CA ILE A 454 13.03 -6.87 9.72
C ILE A 454 11.73 -7.07 8.92
N ARG A 455 11.23 -8.30 8.81
CA ARG A 455 9.97 -8.58 8.11
C ARG A 455 8.81 -7.80 8.71
N TRP A 456 8.63 -7.88 10.03
CA TRP A 456 7.55 -7.19 10.72
C TRP A 456 7.67 -5.67 10.64
N PHE A 457 8.86 -5.11 10.83
CA PHE A 457 9.07 -3.68 10.70
C PHE A 457 8.88 -3.18 9.26
N ARG A 458 9.26 -3.95 8.24
CA ARG A 458 8.95 -3.62 6.84
C ARG A 458 7.43 -3.59 6.62
N GLN A 459 6.70 -4.55 7.18
CA GLN A 459 5.24 -4.56 7.11
C GLN A 459 4.61 -3.36 7.83
N ALA A 460 5.17 -2.95 8.98
CA ALA A 460 4.73 -1.76 9.71
C ALA A 460 4.98 -0.47 8.90
N VAL A 461 6.17 -0.29 8.30
CA VAL A 461 6.48 0.85 7.40
C VAL A 461 5.58 0.86 6.18
N TYR A 462 5.29 -0.32 5.64
CA TYR A 462 4.37 -0.46 4.53
C TYR A 462 2.96 0.06 4.91
N CYS A 463 2.48 -0.31 6.10
CA CYS A 463 1.15 0.09 6.57
C CYS A 463 1.09 1.59 6.92
N ARG A 464 2.17 2.13 7.50
CA ARG A 464 2.31 3.54 7.83
C ARG A 464 3.73 4.02 7.53
N GLN A 465 3.85 4.81 6.46
CA GLN A 465 5.15 5.32 6.02
C GLN A 465 5.79 6.28 7.02
N VAL A 466 4.98 7.14 7.67
CA VAL A 466 5.41 8.11 8.69
C VAL A 466 5.40 7.44 10.06
N CYS A 467 6.49 6.75 10.39
CA CYS A 467 6.70 6.12 11.68
C CYS A 467 8.21 6.00 11.96
N TRP A 468 8.81 7.11 12.41
CA TRP A 468 10.26 7.21 12.57
C TRP A 468 10.87 6.14 13.50
N PRO A 469 10.21 5.66 14.57
CA PRO A 469 10.77 4.61 15.43
C PRO A 469 11.07 3.33 14.65
N VAL A 470 10.20 2.97 13.70
CA VAL A 470 10.35 1.75 12.90
C VAL A 470 11.52 1.89 11.93
N HIS A 471 11.68 3.05 11.29
CA HIS A 471 12.85 3.35 10.45
C HIS A 471 14.14 3.32 11.27
N PHE A 472 14.13 3.83 12.51
CA PHE A 472 15.28 3.73 13.40
C PHE A 472 15.63 2.27 13.73
N TYR A 473 14.65 1.44 14.11
CA TYR A 473 14.90 0.02 14.40
C TYR A 473 15.35 -0.79 13.18
N LEU A 474 14.79 -0.52 11.99
CA LEU A 474 15.28 -1.11 10.74
C LEU A 474 16.73 -0.70 10.45
N GLY A 475 17.08 0.56 10.69
CA GLY A 475 18.46 1.04 10.57
C GLY A 475 19.43 0.28 11.48
N ASP A 476 19.04 0.04 12.74
CA ASP A 476 19.84 -0.73 13.70
C ASP A 476 19.99 -2.19 13.29
N LEU A 477 18.90 -2.82 12.83
CA LEU A 477 18.89 -4.21 12.35
C LEU A 477 19.74 -4.39 11.09
N TYR A 478 19.57 -3.57 10.05
CA TYR A 478 20.38 -3.66 8.83
C TYR A 478 21.86 -3.39 9.09
N ARG A 479 22.18 -2.55 10.08
CA ARG A 479 23.56 -2.33 10.52
C ARG A 479 24.14 -3.58 11.20
N GLY A 480 23.33 -4.30 11.98
CA GLY A 480 23.71 -5.57 12.59
C GLY A 480 23.95 -6.69 11.56
N GLU A 481 23.16 -6.70 10.48
CA GLU A 481 23.27 -7.66 9.36
C GLU A 481 24.32 -7.27 8.30
N ASP A 482 25.15 -6.26 8.55
CA ASP A 482 26.18 -5.74 7.63
C ASP A 482 25.65 -5.30 6.25
N VAL A 483 24.47 -4.65 6.24
CA VAL A 483 23.81 -4.12 5.04
C VAL A 483 23.80 -2.57 5.08
N PRO A 484 24.96 -1.91 4.88
CA PRO A 484 25.16 -0.49 5.24
C PRO A 484 24.33 0.50 4.41
N ALA A 485 24.06 0.22 3.13
CA ALA A 485 23.29 1.14 2.29
C ALA A 485 21.83 1.24 2.75
N GLN A 486 21.21 0.11 3.10
CA GLN A 486 19.86 0.01 3.63
C GLN A 486 19.77 0.65 5.01
N ALA A 487 20.76 0.40 5.87
CA ALA A 487 20.84 1.02 7.19
C ALA A 487 20.89 2.56 7.08
N GLN A 488 21.79 3.10 6.24
CA GLN A 488 21.89 4.54 6.00
C GLN A 488 20.60 5.14 5.45
N ARG A 489 19.92 4.44 4.53
CA ARG A 489 18.62 4.90 4.00
C ARG A 489 17.60 5.04 5.14
N CYS A 490 17.49 4.04 6.01
CA CYS A 490 16.56 4.07 7.14
C CYS A 490 16.87 5.21 8.12
N TYR A 491 18.15 5.45 8.45
CA TYR A 491 18.54 6.57 9.32
C TYR A 491 18.22 7.94 8.72
N ARG A 492 18.39 8.13 7.40
CA ARG A 492 18.00 9.39 6.72
C ARG A 492 16.50 9.62 6.81
N VAL A 493 15.70 8.59 6.55
CA VAL A 493 14.24 8.68 6.62
C VAL A 493 13.78 8.97 8.06
N ALA A 494 14.35 8.30 9.06
CA ALA A 494 14.05 8.59 10.46
C ALA A 494 14.35 10.05 10.82
N LEU A 495 15.52 10.59 10.45
CA LEU A 495 15.88 12.00 10.68
C LEU A 495 14.94 12.97 9.98
N GLN A 496 14.57 12.68 8.72
CA GLN A 496 13.62 13.49 7.98
C GLN A 496 12.26 13.54 8.69
N GLN A 497 11.74 12.38 9.09
CA GLN A 497 10.45 12.27 9.76
C GLN A 497 10.44 12.96 11.12
N ILE A 498 11.50 12.81 11.92
CA ILE A 498 11.63 13.52 13.21
C ILE A 498 11.63 15.05 13.02
N ARG A 499 12.29 15.55 11.97
CA ARG A 499 12.33 17.00 11.67
C ARG A 499 10.97 17.53 11.23
N THR A 500 10.22 16.75 10.45
CA THR A 500 8.90 17.14 9.94
C THR A 500 7.80 16.98 10.99
N ASN A 501 7.86 15.95 11.83
CA ASN A 501 6.89 15.69 12.89
C ASN A 501 7.60 15.09 14.13
N PRO A 502 7.86 15.89 15.18
CA PRO A 502 8.65 15.46 16.34
C PRO A 502 7.85 14.66 17.37
N ASP A 503 6.74 14.01 17.00
CA ASP A 503 6.01 13.11 17.91
C ASP A 503 6.97 12.04 18.48
N PRO A 504 7.19 12.00 19.81
CA PRO A 504 8.15 11.09 20.43
C PRO A 504 7.82 9.61 20.27
N ASP A 505 6.58 9.24 19.97
CA ASP A 505 6.19 7.85 19.70
C ASP A 505 5.93 7.58 18.21
N GLY A 506 6.11 8.58 17.33
CA GLY A 506 5.94 8.43 15.89
C GLY A 506 4.55 7.95 15.48
N GLY A 507 3.51 8.42 16.18
CA GLY A 507 2.11 8.06 15.98
C GLY A 507 1.69 6.71 16.55
N LEU A 508 2.56 6.00 17.27
CA LEU A 508 2.25 4.70 17.89
C LEU A 508 1.48 4.87 19.21
N LEU A 509 0.65 3.89 19.52
CA LEU A 509 0.08 3.66 20.84
C LEU A 509 1.15 3.14 21.82
N LEU A 510 2.10 2.35 21.32
CA LEU A 510 3.22 1.80 22.08
C LEU A 510 4.09 2.92 22.68
N PRO A 511 4.25 3.02 24.02
CA PRO A 511 5.10 4.04 24.64
C PRO A 511 6.57 3.60 24.62
N LEU A 512 7.19 3.65 23.43
CA LEU A 512 8.53 3.12 23.17
C LEU A 512 9.65 3.82 23.98
N ASN A 513 9.37 5.03 24.49
CA ASN A 513 10.31 5.79 25.32
C ASN A 513 11.67 6.03 24.63
N LEU A 514 11.68 6.21 23.31
CA LEU A 514 12.89 6.52 22.57
C LEU A 514 13.22 8.02 22.73
N PRO A 515 14.32 8.39 23.40
CA PRO A 515 14.71 9.80 23.54
C PRO A 515 15.12 10.37 22.18
N VAL A 516 14.25 11.20 21.59
CA VAL A 516 14.43 11.80 20.26
C VAL A 516 15.82 12.43 20.08
N PRO A 517 16.38 13.22 21.02
CA PRO A 517 17.72 13.80 20.86
C PRO A 517 18.83 12.74 20.70
N GLU A 518 18.73 11.61 21.42
CA GLU A 518 19.72 10.53 21.32
C GLU A 518 19.55 9.76 20.02
N VAL A 519 18.31 9.52 19.58
CA VAL A 519 18.02 8.89 18.28
C VAL A 519 18.59 9.74 17.15
N VAL A 520 18.37 11.06 17.18
CA VAL A 520 18.93 11.99 16.20
C VAL A 520 20.46 11.90 16.18
N PHE A 521 21.09 11.97 17.36
CA PHE A 521 22.53 11.84 17.49
C PHE A 521 23.07 10.52 16.91
N LEU A 522 22.40 9.39 17.20
CA LEU A 522 22.80 8.07 16.68
C LEU A 522 22.65 7.99 15.16
N CYS A 523 21.52 8.45 14.61
CA CYS A 523 21.31 8.48 13.17
C CYS A 523 22.38 9.33 12.46
N GLU A 524 22.67 10.54 12.97
CA GLU A 524 23.69 11.43 12.40
C GLU A 524 25.09 10.80 12.47
N ARG A 525 25.45 10.21 13.62
CA ARG A 525 26.72 9.49 13.78
C ARG A 525 26.86 8.34 12.79
N HIS A 526 25.80 7.59 12.51
CA HIS A 526 25.82 6.47 11.57
C HIS A 526 25.83 6.89 10.10
N LEU A 527 25.49 8.16 9.80
CA LEU A 527 25.56 8.73 8.46
C LEU A 527 26.91 9.42 8.17
N GLN A 528 27.72 9.70 9.19
CA GLN A 528 29.06 10.25 8.99
C GLN A 528 29.99 9.23 8.29
N PRO A 529 30.79 9.65 7.30
CA PRO A 529 31.78 8.78 6.69
C PRO A 529 32.78 8.30 7.75
N ARG A 530 33.01 6.99 7.83
CA ARG A 530 34.07 6.43 8.69
C ARG A 530 35.42 6.97 8.21
N HIS A 531 35.99 7.94 8.90
CA HIS A 531 37.38 8.33 8.67
C HIS A 531 38.26 7.09 8.82
N ALA A 532 39.07 6.82 7.79
CA ALA A 532 40.00 5.71 7.74
C ALA A 532 41.05 5.82 8.86
N ALA A 533 40.77 5.23 10.01
CA ALA A 533 41.76 4.99 11.05
C ALA A 533 42.59 3.76 10.66
N LYS A 534 43.62 3.95 9.82
CA LYS A 534 44.84 3.14 9.78
C LYS A 534 45.91 3.82 8.89
N ALA A 535 46.56 4.82 9.45
CA ALA A 535 47.96 5.15 9.15
C ALA A 535 48.62 5.51 10.48
N GLY A 536 49.44 4.62 11.02
CA GLY A 536 50.18 4.86 12.26
C GLY A 536 50.13 3.72 13.27
N ARG A 537 50.76 2.59 12.93
CA ARG A 537 51.77 1.92 13.76
C ARG A 537 52.47 0.85 12.94
#